data_AF-A0A7C3R8L7-F1
#
_entry.id   AF-A0A7C3R8L7-F1
#
_cell.length_a   1.000
_cell.length_b   1.000
_cell.length_c   1.000
_cell.angle_alpha   90.00
_cell.angle_beta   90.00
_cell.angle_gamma   90.00
#
_symmetry.space_group_name_H-M   'P 1'
#
loop_
_entity.id
_entity.type
_entity.pdbx_description
1 polymer ?
#
loop_
_entity_poly.entity_id
_entity_poly.type
_entity_poly.pdbx_seq_one_letter_code
_entity_poly.pdbx_strand_id
1 'polypeptide(L)'
;MKKALGYILCYILWVISTATTFLLFLAGREFYLKVMAFIIRDRWIGNALDKFLFVGIAVLWLAIVIYIEAYYRAGVKKGDLLQRFLLVTGIELLCLFTFHNVPLALARIRFTLLEVMIALSELGGAIILLFVALKKRVV
;
A
#
# COMPACT_ATOMS: atom_id res chain seq x y z
N MET A 1 1.19 -2.87 32.76
CA MET A 1 1.47 -3.96 31.80
C MET A 1 0.63 -3.89 30.52
N LYS A 2 -0.71 -3.81 30.58
CA LYS A 2 -1.57 -3.74 29.36
C LYS A 2 -1.24 -2.59 28.38
N LYS A 3 -0.90 -1.39 28.89
CA LYS A 3 -0.50 -0.25 28.04
C LYS A 3 0.83 -0.48 27.32
N ALA A 4 1.84 -1.04 27.99
CA ALA A 4 3.14 -1.33 27.40
C ALA A 4 3.04 -2.37 26.27
N LEU A 5 2.24 -3.44 26.48
CA LEU A 5 1.93 -4.42 25.45
C LEU A 5 1.23 -3.79 24.23
N GLY A 6 0.32 -2.84 24.45
CA GLY A 6 -0.34 -2.10 23.36
C GLY A 6 0.63 -1.29 22.49
N TYR A 7 1.65 -0.67 23.11
CA TYR A 7 2.70 0.04 22.35
C TYR A 7 3.65 -0.92 21.61
N ILE A 8 4.01 -2.07 22.21
CA ILE A 8 4.81 -3.09 21.52
C ILE A 8 4.08 -3.57 20.27
N LEU A 9 2.80 -3.94 20.41
CA LEU A 9 1.97 -4.37 19.28
C LEU A 9 1.84 -3.26 18.23
N CYS A 10 1.69 -2.00 18.65
CA CYS A 10 1.64 -0.85 17.75
C CYS A 10 2.90 -0.74 16.88
N TYR A 11 4.10 -0.90 17.44
CA TYR A 11 5.32 -0.84 16.65
C TYR A 11 5.48 -2.02 15.71
N ILE A 12 5.09 -3.23 16.12
CA ILE A 12 5.10 -4.41 15.23
C ILE A 12 4.18 -4.16 14.03
N LEU A 13 2.95 -3.73 14.28
CA LEU A 13 1.97 -3.43 13.22
C LEU A 13 2.43 -2.26 12.35
N TRP A 14 3.07 -1.25 12.94
CA TRP A 14 3.66 -0.14 12.20
C TRP A 14 4.77 -0.62 11.26
N VAL A 15 5.71 -1.44 11.72
CA VAL A 15 6.76 -2.01 10.87
C VAL A 15 6.15 -2.79 9.70
N ILE A 16 5.15 -3.62 9.97
CA ILE A 16 4.45 -4.38 8.92
C ILE A 16 3.83 -3.43 7.88
N SER A 17 3.05 -2.43 8.32
CA SER A 17 2.45 -1.47 7.39
C SER A 17 3.52 -0.71 6.60
N THR A 18 4.58 -0.21 7.24
CA THR A 18 5.63 0.52 6.53
C THR A 18 6.35 -0.32 5.47
N ALA A 19 6.57 -1.60 5.74
CA ALA A 19 7.13 -2.55 4.78
C ALA A 19 6.15 -2.78 3.61
N THR A 20 4.86 -2.95 3.89
CA THR A 20 3.81 -3.06 2.86
C THR A 20 3.72 -1.79 2.02
N THR A 21 3.74 -0.60 2.63
CA THR A 21 3.76 0.68 1.91
C THR A 21 5.00 0.78 1.01
N PHE A 22 6.16 0.30 1.48
CA PHE A 22 7.38 0.29 0.68
C PHE A 22 7.23 -0.61 -0.57
N LEU A 23 6.71 -1.82 -0.38
CA LEU A 23 6.41 -2.73 -1.50
C LEU A 23 5.40 -2.12 -2.49
N LEU A 24 4.38 -1.43 -1.98
CA LEU A 24 3.41 -0.71 -2.79
C LEU A 24 4.05 0.38 -3.64
N PHE A 25 5.03 1.10 -3.11
CA PHE A 25 5.76 2.10 -3.89
C PHE A 25 6.66 1.48 -4.96
N LEU A 26 7.28 0.34 -4.69
CA LEU A 26 8.01 -0.42 -5.70
C LEU A 26 7.07 -0.89 -6.82
N ALA A 27 5.89 -1.42 -6.47
CA ALA A 27 4.87 -1.79 -7.44
C ALA A 27 4.38 -0.58 -8.26
N GLY A 28 4.20 0.57 -7.62
CA GLY A 28 3.85 1.84 -8.29
C GLY A 28 4.94 2.32 -9.25
N ARG A 29 6.23 2.14 -8.90
CA ARG A 29 7.35 2.43 -9.80
C ARG A 29 7.38 1.49 -11.00
N GLU A 30 7.19 0.19 -10.80
CA GLU A 30 7.08 -0.79 -11.88
C GLU A 30 5.94 -0.44 -12.85
N PHE A 31 4.77 -0.06 -12.31
CA PHE A 31 3.65 0.44 -13.10
C PHE A 31 4.06 1.66 -13.94
N TYR A 32 4.67 2.66 -13.30
CA TYR A 32 5.13 3.87 -13.97
C TYR A 32 6.11 3.57 -15.11
N LEU A 33 7.12 2.73 -14.87
CA LEU A 33 8.11 2.36 -15.87
C LEU A 33 7.48 1.65 -17.07
N LYS A 34 6.54 0.74 -16.83
CA LYS A 34 5.79 0.05 -17.89
C LYS A 34 4.97 1.04 -18.72
N VAL A 35 4.27 1.97 -18.10
CA VAL A 35 3.49 3.00 -18.80
C VAL A 35 4.40 3.93 -19.61
N MET A 36 5.50 4.39 -19.02
CA MET A 36 6.44 5.29 -19.70
C MET A 36 7.17 4.64 -20.87
N ALA A 37 7.40 3.33 -20.83
CA ALA A 37 7.95 2.59 -21.97
C ALA A 37 7.08 2.70 -23.24
N PHE A 38 5.76 2.92 -23.11
CA PHE A 38 4.88 3.15 -24.25
C PHE A 38 4.88 4.60 -24.76
N ILE A 39 5.24 5.58 -23.91
CA ILE A 39 5.10 7.01 -24.20
C ILE A 39 6.45 7.63 -24.59
N ILE A 40 7.50 7.34 -23.84
CA ILE A 40 8.81 8.01 -23.95
C ILE A 40 9.75 7.14 -24.79
N ARG A 41 10.08 7.61 -26.00
CA ARG A 41 11.10 6.98 -26.87
C ARG A 41 12.54 7.36 -26.50
N ASP A 42 12.74 8.51 -25.85
CA ASP A 42 14.07 8.99 -25.49
C ASP A 42 14.54 8.40 -24.15
N ARG A 43 15.62 7.62 -24.20
CA ARG A 43 16.20 6.92 -23.05
C ARG A 43 16.73 7.87 -21.98
N TRP A 44 17.21 9.06 -22.35
CA TRP A 44 17.78 10.02 -21.40
C TRP A 44 16.69 10.66 -20.56
N ILE A 45 15.58 11.04 -21.19
CA ILE A 45 14.41 11.62 -20.52
C ILE A 45 13.77 10.59 -19.58
N GLY A 46 13.59 9.34 -20.04
CA GLY A 46 13.05 8.26 -19.21
C GLY A 46 13.89 7.97 -17.96
N ASN A 47 15.23 7.92 -18.11
CA ASN A 47 16.14 7.68 -16.99
C ASN A 47 16.18 8.85 -15.98
N ALA A 48 16.13 10.09 -16.46
CA ALA A 48 16.06 11.25 -15.57
C ALA A 48 14.77 11.24 -14.75
N LEU A 49 13.63 11.02 -15.41
CA LEU A 49 12.32 10.97 -14.74
C LEU A 49 12.24 9.84 -13.70
N ASP A 50 12.73 8.64 -14.00
CA ASP A 50 12.74 7.52 -13.03
C ASP A 50 13.49 7.89 -11.76
N LYS A 51 14.67 8.52 -11.88
CA LYS A 51 15.47 8.94 -10.71
C LYS A 51 14.76 9.99 -9.87
N PHE A 52 14.20 11.03 -10.49
CA PHE A 52 13.47 12.07 -9.76
C PHE A 52 12.19 11.53 -9.11
N LEU A 53 11.47 10.66 -9.82
CA LEU A 53 10.26 10.03 -9.31
C LEU A 53 10.57 9.09 -8.15
N PHE A 54 11.67 8.33 -8.20
CA PHE A 54 12.12 7.48 -7.10
C PHE A 54 12.42 8.30 -5.84
N VAL A 55 13.09 9.44 -5.98
CA VAL A 55 13.35 10.35 -4.85
C VAL A 55 12.04 10.92 -4.29
N GLY A 56 11.12 11.37 -5.16
CA GLY A 56 9.80 11.86 -4.74
C GLY A 56 8.99 10.80 -3.99
N ILE A 57 9.01 9.56 -4.48
CA ILE A 57 8.38 8.41 -3.84
C ILE A 57 9.01 8.13 -2.47
N ALA A 58 10.34 8.19 -2.35
CA ALA A 58 11.02 7.94 -1.07
C ALA A 58 10.63 8.99 -0.01
N VAL A 59 10.54 10.26 -0.40
CA VAL A 59 10.08 11.34 0.48
C VAL A 59 8.62 11.14 0.89
N LEU A 60 7.75 10.81 -0.06
CA LEU A 60 6.34 10.53 0.20
C LEU A 60 6.18 9.32 1.14
N TRP A 61 6.97 8.27 0.93
CA TRP A 61 6.99 7.10 1.80
C TRP A 61 7.35 7.46 3.24
N LEU A 62 8.40 8.27 3.44
CA LEU A 62 8.79 8.73 4.77
C LEU A 62 7.66 9.51 5.45
N ALA A 63 6.97 10.39 4.71
CA ALA A 63 5.83 11.14 5.24
C ALA A 63 4.69 10.20 5.68
N ILE A 64 4.39 9.17 4.89
CA ILE A 64 3.38 8.15 5.22
C ILE A 64 3.81 7.34 6.44
N VAL A 65 5.08 6.93 6.54
CA VAL A 65 5.63 6.19 7.69
C VAL A 65 5.41 6.96 9.00
N ILE A 66 5.74 8.26 9.00
CA ILE A 66 5.55 9.14 10.16
C ILE A 66 4.05 9.29 10.48
N TYR A 67 3.22 9.45 9.46
CA TYR A 67 1.77 9.55 9.62
C TYR A 67 1.15 8.28 10.22
N ILE A 68 1.49 7.09 9.70
CA ILE A 68 0.98 5.80 10.20
C ILE A 68 1.40 5.60 11.65
N GLU A 69 2.63 5.98 12.02
CA GLU A 69 3.09 5.88 13.40
C GLU A 69 2.22 6.70 14.35
N ALA A 70 2.02 7.99 14.02
CA ALA A 70 1.17 8.88 14.81
C ALA A 70 -0.27 8.37 14.88
N TYR A 71 -0.78 7.85 13.75
CA TYR A 71 -2.12 7.29 13.65
C TYR A 71 -2.31 6.05 14.52
N TYR A 72 -1.33 5.12 14.56
CA TYR A 72 -1.40 3.92 15.41
C TYR A 72 -1.19 4.23 16.89
N ARG A 73 -0.26 5.14 17.23
CA ARG A 73 -0.08 5.58 18.63
C ARG A 73 -1.36 6.21 19.20
N ALA A 74 -2.07 7.01 18.41
CA ALA A 74 -3.38 7.51 18.79
C ALA A 74 -4.42 6.39 18.96
N GLY A 75 -4.27 5.30 18.20
CA GLY A 75 -5.08 4.09 18.32
C GLY A 75 -4.87 3.31 19.62
N VAL A 76 -3.63 3.24 20.10
CA VAL A 76 -3.31 2.62 21.40
C VAL A 76 -4.01 3.38 22.54
N LYS A 77 -4.05 4.72 22.47
CA LYS A 77 -4.67 5.56 23.51
C LYS A 77 -6.19 5.36 23.59
N LYS A 78 -6.85 5.12 22.45
CA LYS A 78 -8.30 4.96 22.34
C LYS A 78 -8.76 3.49 22.35
N GLY A 79 -7.84 2.53 22.24
CA GLY A 79 -8.16 1.09 22.23
C GLY A 79 -8.61 0.56 20.86
N ASP A 80 -8.50 1.36 19.79
CA ASP A 80 -8.93 1.05 18.42
C ASP A 80 -7.74 0.69 17.50
N LEU A 81 -6.57 0.31 18.05
CA LEU A 81 -5.35 0.00 17.29
C LEU A 81 -5.58 -0.98 16.13
N LEU A 82 -6.21 -2.13 16.40
CA LEU A 82 -6.47 -3.14 15.37
C LEU A 82 -7.36 -2.62 14.25
N GLN A 83 -8.35 -1.79 14.57
CA GLN A 83 -9.25 -1.22 13.57
C GLN A 83 -8.53 -0.23 12.66
N ARG A 84 -7.62 0.56 13.23
CA ARG A 84 -6.76 1.47 12.47
C ARG A 84 -5.81 0.71 11.57
N PHE A 85 -5.24 -0.38 12.06
CA PHE A 85 -4.40 -1.26 11.26
C PHE A 85 -5.17 -1.88 10.09
N LEU A 86 -6.34 -2.48 10.34
CA LEU A 86 -7.20 -3.06 9.29
C LEU A 86 -7.55 -2.05 8.20
N LEU A 87 -7.81 -0.78 8.59
CA LEU A 87 -8.10 0.29 7.65
C LEU A 87 -6.88 0.61 6.77
N VAL A 88 -5.71 0.81 7.37
CA VAL A 88 -4.47 1.11 6.63
C VAL A 88 -4.12 -0.05 5.69
N THR A 89 -4.06 -1.27 6.20
CA THR A 89 -3.76 -2.47 5.41
C THR A 89 -4.78 -2.71 4.30
N GLY A 90 -6.07 -2.42 4.55
CA GLY A 90 -7.11 -2.51 3.53
C GLY A 90 -6.91 -1.50 2.39
N ILE A 91 -6.53 -0.25 2.72
CA ILE A 91 -6.18 0.76 1.70
C ILE A 91 -4.91 0.34 0.94
N GLU A 92 -3.88 -0.13 1.64
CA GLU A 92 -2.63 -0.60 1.01
C GLU A 92 -2.89 -1.74 0.02
N LEU A 93 -3.72 -2.72 0.40
CA LEU A 93 -4.10 -3.82 -0.49
C LEU A 93 -4.90 -3.35 -1.71
N LEU A 94 -5.79 -2.37 -1.54
CA LEU A 94 -6.56 -1.80 -2.66
C LEU A 94 -5.65 -1.07 -3.64
N CYS A 95 -4.69 -0.31 -3.13
CA CYS A 95 -3.68 0.34 -3.95
C CYS A 95 -2.76 -0.68 -4.65
N LEU A 96 -2.33 -1.76 -3.97
CA LEU A 96 -1.57 -2.85 -4.58
C LEU A 96 -2.35 -3.51 -5.72
N PHE A 97 -3.63 -3.85 -5.49
CA PHE A 97 -4.52 -4.38 -6.51
C PHE A 97 -4.54 -3.47 -7.75
N THR A 98 -4.62 -2.16 -7.54
CA THR A 98 -4.63 -1.17 -8.64
C THR A 98 -3.31 -1.21 -9.41
N PHE A 99 -2.16 -1.18 -8.72
CA PHE A 99 -0.85 -1.17 -9.38
C PHE A 99 -0.51 -2.50 -10.09
N HIS A 100 -1.02 -3.64 -9.62
CA HIS A 100 -0.81 -4.92 -10.29
C HIS A 100 -1.75 -5.12 -11.49
N ASN A 101 -3.04 -4.80 -11.35
CA ASN A 101 -4.04 -5.17 -12.35
C ASN A 101 -4.21 -4.14 -13.47
N VAL A 102 -4.07 -2.84 -13.17
CA VAL A 102 -4.20 -1.78 -14.19
C VAL A 102 -3.18 -1.91 -15.33
N PRO A 103 -1.88 -2.11 -15.11
CA PRO A 103 -0.94 -2.27 -16.23
C PRO A 103 -1.23 -3.51 -17.09
N LEU A 104 -1.63 -4.62 -16.48
CA LEU A 104 -2.02 -5.83 -17.23
C LEU A 104 -3.24 -5.55 -18.12
N ALA A 105 -4.23 -4.85 -17.58
CA ALA A 105 -5.41 -4.43 -18.34
C ALA A 105 -5.07 -3.46 -19.49
N LEU A 106 -4.21 -2.47 -19.24
CA LEU A 106 -3.76 -1.50 -20.26
C LEU A 106 -2.96 -2.16 -21.38
N ALA A 107 -2.09 -3.11 -21.03
CA ALA A 107 -1.29 -3.86 -22.00
C ALA A 107 -2.11 -4.90 -22.79
N ARG A 108 -3.40 -5.08 -22.49
CA ARG A 108 -4.29 -6.11 -23.05
C ARG A 108 -3.69 -7.53 -23.00
N ILE A 109 -2.84 -7.78 -22.00
CA ILE A 109 -2.25 -9.10 -21.78
C ILE A 109 -3.33 -10.00 -21.19
N ARG A 110 -3.44 -11.24 -21.68
CA ARG A 110 -4.35 -12.22 -21.08
C ARG A 110 -3.89 -12.51 -19.66
N PHE A 111 -4.80 -12.34 -18.70
CA PHE A 111 -4.54 -12.71 -17.31
C PHE A 111 -4.22 -14.20 -17.20
N THR A 112 -3.09 -14.48 -16.58
CA THR A 112 -2.73 -15.85 -16.20
C THR A 112 -3.58 -16.27 -14.99
N LEU A 113 -3.85 -17.56 -14.84
CA LEU A 113 -4.64 -18.10 -13.72
C LEU A 113 -4.08 -17.65 -12.35
N LEU A 114 -2.75 -17.58 -12.23
CA LEU A 114 -2.05 -17.04 -11.05
C LEU A 114 -2.35 -15.55 -10.80
N GLU A 115 -2.34 -14.72 -11.84
CA GLU A 115 -2.61 -13.28 -11.72
C GLU A 115 -4.07 -13.04 -11.29
N VAL A 116 -5.01 -13.83 -11.81
CA VAL A 116 -6.42 -13.79 -11.38
C VAL A 116 -6.56 -14.16 -9.90
N MET A 117 -5.85 -15.20 -9.45
CA MET A 117 -5.86 -15.60 -8.04
C MET A 117 -5.29 -14.51 -7.12
N ILE A 118 -4.16 -13.90 -7.52
CA ILE A 118 -3.55 -12.79 -6.78
C ILE A 118 -4.52 -11.60 -6.72
N ALA A 119 -5.09 -11.21 -7.86
CA ALA A 119 -6.05 -10.12 -7.95
C ALA A 119 -7.28 -10.34 -7.06
N LEU A 120 -7.85 -11.55 -7.05
CA LEU A 120 -8.96 -11.92 -6.19
C LEU A 120 -8.57 -11.86 -4.70
N SER A 121 -7.37 -12.30 -4.36
CA SER A 121 -6.88 -12.27 -2.98
C SER A 121 -6.66 -10.84 -2.47
N GLU A 122 -6.11 -9.96 -3.31
CA GLU A 122 -5.86 -8.55 -2.97
C GLU A 122 -7.18 -7.78 -2.83
N LEU A 123 -8.08 -7.92 -3.82
CA LEU A 123 -9.38 -7.25 -3.82
C LEU A 123 -10.28 -7.80 -2.70
N GLY A 124 -10.40 -9.12 -2.59
CA GLY A 124 -11.20 -9.78 -1.57
C GLY A 124 -10.69 -9.46 -0.17
N GLY A 125 -9.37 -9.52 0.04
CA GLY A 125 -8.71 -9.12 1.27
C GLY A 125 -8.98 -7.66 1.61
N ALA A 126 -8.78 -6.73 0.66
CA ALA A 126 -9.05 -5.30 0.86
C ALA A 126 -10.50 -5.05 1.28
N ILE A 127 -11.48 -5.62 0.56
CA ILE A 127 -12.91 -5.44 0.84
C ILE A 127 -13.26 -5.97 2.24
N ILE A 128 -12.81 -7.16 2.60
CA ILE A 128 -13.10 -7.76 3.92
C ILE A 128 -12.49 -6.90 5.03
N LEU A 129 -11.23 -6.49 4.90
CA LEU A 129 -10.53 -5.69 5.90
C LEU A 129 -11.17 -4.31 6.08
N LEU A 130 -11.50 -3.64 4.97
CA LEU A 130 -12.19 -2.35 5.00
C LEU A 130 -13.60 -2.47 5.57
N PHE A 131 -14.35 -3.51 5.21
CA PHE A 131 -15.68 -3.75 5.75
C PHE A 131 -15.66 -3.95 7.27
N VAL A 132 -14.74 -4.79 7.77
CA VAL A 132 -14.57 -5.02 9.22
C VAL A 132 -14.12 -3.74 9.93
N ALA A 133 -13.21 -2.98 9.33
CA ALA A 133 -12.73 -1.73 9.89
C ALA A 133 -13.84 -0.65 9.97
N LEU A 134 -14.69 -0.57 8.94
CA LEU A 134 -15.78 0.41 8.87
C LEU A 134 -16.97 0.04 9.76
N LYS A 135 -17.36 -1.24 9.79
CA LYS A 135 -18.49 -1.73 10.60
C LYS A 135 -18.30 -1.41 12.09
N LYS A 136 -17.09 -1.55 12.61
CA LYS A 136 -16.76 -1.26 14.02
C LYS A 136 -16.64 0.23 14.33
N ARG A 137 -16.71 1.11 13.32
CA ARG A 137 -16.66 2.58 13.50
C ARG A 137 -18.06 3.19 13.63
N VAL A 138 -19.07 2.48 13.13
CA VAL A 138 -20.49 2.90 13.07
C VAL A 138 -21.29 2.38 14.27
N VAL A 139 -20.81 1.31 14.92
CA VAL A 139 -21.36 0.73 16.16
C VAL A 139 -20.58 1.24 17.36
#